data_AF-A0A7R9W396-F1
#
_entry.id   AF-A0A7R9W396-F1
#
_cell.length_a   1.000
_cell.length_b   1.000
_cell.length_c   1.000
_cell.angle_alpha   90.00
_cell.angle_beta   90.00
_cell.angle_gamma   90.00
#
_symmetry.space_group_name_H-M   'P 1'
#
loop_
_entity.id
_entity.type
_entity.pdbx_description
1 polymer ?
#
loop_
_entity_poly.entity_id
_entity_poly.type
_entity_poly.pdbx_seq_one_letter_code
_entity_poly.pdbx_strand_id
1 'polypeptide(L)'
;VVGGMTVTDIFSDDNAVLAAELWSPETGKFETLASMSVPRTYHSLALLARDGRVVVTGGGLCGKCSVNHPDVEIFAPPYLLNDKGELLKDEGRPEIRSVSAESLTAGETFMVTMGGPETHTFALCRLSAATHSIDNDKRRIPLRAQVAGRGFDEDGEYVVFSLKVPDKRAVALPGTYFLFSMNERGVPSIAKVVSILVS
;
A
#
# COMPACT_ATOMS: atom_id res chain seq x y z
N VAL A 1 9.02 2.55 -7.55
CA VAL A 1 9.05 2.59 -9.03
C VAL A 1 9.45 1.20 -9.49
N VAL A 2 8.75 0.63 -10.47
CA VAL A 2 9.00 -0.71 -11.00
C VAL A 2 8.82 -0.69 -12.51
N GLY A 3 9.64 -1.46 -13.24
CA GLY A 3 9.52 -1.61 -14.69
C GLY A 3 9.90 -0.38 -15.50
N GLY A 4 9.36 -0.35 -16.70
CA GLY A 4 9.78 0.59 -17.75
C GLY A 4 11.00 0.08 -18.52
N MET A 5 11.56 1.00 -19.31
CA MET A 5 12.66 0.76 -20.24
C MET A 5 13.50 2.01 -20.35
N THR A 6 14.79 1.86 -20.62
CA THR A 6 15.71 3.02 -20.73
C THR A 6 15.55 3.78 -22.06
N VAL A 7 14.97 3.14 -23.08
CA VAL A 7 14.63 3.73 -24.37
C VAL A 7 13.21 3.28 -24.73
N THR A 8 12.30 4.23 -24.96
CA THR A 8 10.90 3.92 -25.26
C THR A 8 10.73 3.24 -26.61
N ASP A 9 10.24 2.00 -26.58
CA ASP A 9 9.80 1.22 -27.72
C ASP A 9 8.53 0.44 -27.34
N ILE A 10 7.45 0.64 -28.09
CA ILE A 10 6.15 0.03 -27.75
C ILE A 10 6.14 -1.43 -28.17
N PHE A 11 5.55 -2.30 -27.35
CA PHE A 11 5.51 -3.74 -27.60
C PHE A 11 6.91 -4.37 -27.74
N SER A 12 7.86 -3.92 -26.93
CA SER A 12 9.22 -4.44 -26.85
C SER A 12 9.63 -4.66 -25.39
N ASP A 13 10.48 -5.67 -25.19
CA ASP A 13 11.15 -5.95 -23.91
C ASP A 13 12.62 -5.47 -23.91
N ASP A 14 13.09 -4.94 -25.04
CA ASP A 14 14.44 -4.40 -25.13
C ASP A 14 14.62 -3.25 -24.14
N ASN A 15 15.82 -3.16 -23.57
CA ASN A 15 16.19 -2.12 -22.61
C ASN A 15 15.32 -2.07 -21.34
N ALA A 16 14.60 -3.15 -21.01
CA ALA A 16 13.78 -3.23 -19.82
C ALA A 16 14.59 -3.02 -18.54
N VAL A 17 14.00 -2.27 -17.61
CA VAL A 17 14.57 -2.06 -16.27
C VAL A 17 13.92 -3.05 -15.30
N LEU A 18 14.71 -4.02 -14.84
CA LEU A 18 14.23 -5.07 -13.94
C LEU A 18 14.32 -4.69 -12.46
N ALA A 19 15.30 -3.87 -12.09
CA ALA A 19 15.49 -3.44 -10.71
C ALA A 19 14.37 -2.50 -10.27
N ALA A 20 13.74 -2.80 -9.14
CA ALA A 20 12.81 -1.87 -8.51
C ALA A 20 13.58 -0.74 -7.80
N GLU A 21 12.96 0.43 -7.66
CA GLU A 21 13.54 1.56 -6.93
C GLU A 21 12.54 2.13 -5.91
N LEU A 22 13.04 2.43 -4.71
CA LEU A 22 12.26 3.05 -3.64
C LEU A 22 12.69 4.49 -3.43
N TRP A 23 11.74 5.42 -3.58
CA TRP A 23 11.93 6.83 -3.26
C TRP A 23 11.61 7.11 -1.79
N SER A 24 12.54 7.74 -1.08
CA SER A 24 12.31 8.29 0.27
C SER A 24 12.09 9.80 0.19
N PRO A 25 10.89 10.32 0.52
CA PRO A 25 10.65 11.76 0.54
C PRO A 25 11.39 12.49 1.68
N GLU A 26 11.79 11.77 2.73
CA GLU A 26 12.53 12.32 3.88
C GLU A 26 13.99 12.60 3.53
N THR A 27 14.61 11.70 2.76
CA THR A 27 16.03 11.82 2.38
C THR A 27 16.23 12.39 0.99
N GLY A 28 15.17 12.41 0.17
CA GLY A 28 15.25 12.83 -1.22
C GLY A 28 16.10 11.89 -2.09
N LYS A 29 16.13 10.60 -1.77
CA LYS A 29 16.99 9.62 -2.45
C LYS A 29 16.21 8.39 -2.91
N PHE A 30 16.72 7.78 -3.98
CA PHE A 30 16.34 6.45 -4.43
C PHE A 30 17.26 5.39 -3.84
N GLU A 31 16.66 4.25 -3.51
CA GLU A 31 17.35 3.01 -3.17
C GLU A 31 16.96 1.93 -4.20
N THR A 32 17.95 1.22 -4.74
CA THR A 32 17.72 0.07 -5.61
C THR A 32 17.34 -1.15 -4.77
N LEU A 33 16.24 -1.79 -5.15
CA LEU A 33 15.70 -2.99 -4.50
C LEU A 33 15.88 -4.23 -5.42
N ALA A 34 15.31 -5.36 -4.99
CA ALA A 34 15.34 -6.59 -5.76
C ALA A 34 14.75 -6.42 -7.17
N SER A 35 15.37 -7.11 -8.13
CA SER A 35 14.90 -7.16 -9.51
C SER A 35 13.76 -8.15 -9.68
N MET A 36 12.79 -7.80 -10.53
CA MET A 36 11.81 -8.76 -11.03
C MET A 36 12.40 -9.65 -12.13
N SER A 37 11.71 -10.73 -12.45
CA SER A 37 12.17 -11.73 -13.43
C SER A 37 11.62 -11.49 -14.83
N VAL A 38 10.48 -10.81 -14.95
CA VAL A 38 9.80 -10.55 -16.22
C VAL A 38 9.89 -9.06 -16.57
N PRO A 39 10.24 -8.68 -17.81
CA PRO A 39 10.12 -7.30 -18.27
C PRO A 39 8.70 -6.75 -18.10
N ARG A 40 8.57 -5.59 -17.44
CA ARG A 40 7.29 -4.89 -17.25
C ARG A 40 7.35 -3.55 -17.97
N THR A 41 7.09 -3.62 -19.27
CA THR A 41 7.23 -2.52 -20.23
C THR A 41 5.86 -1.92 -20.59
N TYR A 42 5.61 -1.57 -21.87
CA TYR A 42 4.34 -1.04 -22.33
C TYR A 42 3.18 -2.03 -22.05
N HIS A 43 2.01 -1.53 -21.63
CA HIS A 43 0.87 -2.30 -21.11
C HIS A 43 1.11 -3.07 -19.78
N SER A 44 2.18 -2.79 -19.05
CA SER A 44 2.29 -3.24 -17.65
C SER A 44 1.51 -2.31 -16.69
N LEU A 45 1.24 -2.80 -15.48
CA LEU A 45 0.65 -2.03 -14.38
C LEU A 45 1.17 -2.48 -13.02
N ALA A 46 1.08 -1.59 -12.02
CA ALA A 46 1.42 -1.90 -10.64
C ALA A 46 0.40 -1.33 -9.65
N LEU A 47 -0.08 -2.16 -8.71
CA LEU A 47 -1.11 -1.82 -7.73
C LEU A 47 -0.69 -2.19 -6.31
N LEU A 48 -1.11 -1.38 -5.33
CA LEU A 48 -0.93 -1.68 -3.91
C LEU A 48 -1.94 -2.75 -3.49
N ALA A 49 -1.47 -3.84 -2.90
CA ALA A 49 -2.30 -4.88 -2.32
C ALA A 49 -2.70 -4.54 -0.88
N ARG A 50 -3.81 -5.15 -0.42
CA ARG A 50 -4.33 -4.97 0.94
C ARG A 50 -3.34 -5.39 2.02
N ASP A 51 -2.46 -6.33 1.73
CA ASP A 51 -1.43 -6.82 2.65
C ASP A 51 -0.13 -6.01 2.60
N GLY A 52 -0.11 -4.87 1.90
CA GLY A 52 1.07 -4.00 1.79
C GLY A 52 2.09 -4.45 0.74
N ARG A 53 1.85 -5.53 -0.01
CA ARG A 53 2.69 -5.88 -1.16
C ARG A 53 2.32 -5.05 -2.40
N VAL A 54 3.16 -5.11 -3.43
CA VAL A 54 2.88 -4.48 -4.74
C VAL A 54 2.65 -5.58 -5.77
N VAL A 55 1.49 -5.59 -6.40
CA VAL A 55 1.16 -6.47 -7.53
C VAL A 55 1.70 -5.82 -8.79
N VAL A 56 2.52 -6.54 -9.55
CA VAL A 56 3.08 -6.09 -10.84
C VAL A 56 2.70 -7.12 -11.90
N THR A 57 2.11 -6.67 -13.01
CA THR A 57 1.56 -7.58 -14.03
C THR A 57 1.50 -6.92 -15.41
N GLY A 58 1.25 -7.73 -16.43
CA GLY A 58 1.06 -7.28 -17.80
C GLY A 58 2.37 -6.98 -18.51
N GLY A 59 2.23 -6.35 -19.69
CA GLY A 59 3.26 -6.23 -20.70
C GLY A 59 2.83 -6.86 -22.02
N GLY A 60 3.08 -6.18 -23.15
CA GLY A 60 2.73 -6.66 -24.48
C GLY A 60 1.29 -6.36 -24.89
N LEU A 61 0.45 -7.39 -25.04
CA LEU A 61 -0.87 -7.34 -25.69
C LEU A 61 -0.78 -6.90 -27.17
N CYS A 62 0.11 -7.55 -27.93
CA CYS A 62 0.41 -7.25 -29.35
C CYS A 62 -0.03 -8.35 -30.34
N GLY A 63 -0.98 -9.21 -29.96
CA GLY A 63 -1.40 -10.33 -30.80
C GLY A 63 -0.37 -11.46 -30.81
N LYS A 64 0.10 -11.88 -31.99
CA LYS A 64 1.12 -12.95 -32.12
C LYS A 64 2.53 -12.36 -31.97
N CYS A 65 2.94 -12.12 -30.73
CA CYS A 65 4.27 -11.63 -30.36
C CYS A 65 4.80 -12.42 -29.16
N SER A 66 6.12 -12.40 -28.96
CA SER A 66 6.80 -13.11 -27.85
C SER A 66 6.82 -12.34 -26.54
N VAL A 67 6.34 -11.10 -26.52
CA VAL A 67 6.40 -10.17 -25.38
C VAL A 67 5.07 -9.97 -24.67
N ASN A 68 4.11 -10.88 -24.89
CA ASN A 68 2.89 -10.92 -24.09
C ASN A 68 3.19 -11.57 -22.75
N HIS A 69 2.95 -10.84 -21.65
CA HIS A 69 3.20 -11.32 -20.29
C HIS A 69 1.88 -11.48 -19.51
N PRO A 70 1.13 -12.60 -19.70
CA PRO A 70 -0.13 -12.88 -19.02
C PRO A 70 0.08 -13.44 -17.60
N ASP A 71 1.08 -12.93 -16.90
CA ASP A 71 1.51 -13.39 -15.58
C ASP A 71 1.58 -12.23 -14.57
N VAL A 72 1.86 -12.58 -13.33
CA VAL A 72 1.90 -11.64 -12.21
C VAL A 72 3.09 -11.94 -11.32
N GLU A 73 3.76 -10.89 -10.87
CA GLU A 73 4.75 -10.93 -9.81
C GLU A 73 4.24 -10.10 -8.63
N ILE A 74 4.52 -10.56 -7.41
CA ILE A 74 4.17 -9.86 -6.19
C ILE A 74 5.46 -9.43 -5.51
N PHE A 75 5.69 -8.13 -5.47
CA PHE A 75 6.84 -7.53 -4.83
C PHE A 75 6.56 -7.31 -3.34
N ALA A 76 7.40 -7.87 -2.47
CA ALA A 76 7.37 -7.63 -1.03
C ALA A 76 8.41 -6.56 -0.66
N PRO A 77 7.99 -5.35 -0.26
CA PRO A 77 8.93 -4.29 0.12
C PRO A 77 9.70 -4.63 1.40
N PRO A 78 10.85 -3.96 1.66
CA PRO A 78 11.70 -4.25 2.83
C PRO A 78 10.98 -4.22 4.18
N TYR A 79 9.95 -3.38 4.33
CA TYR A 79 9.15 -3.31 5.56
C TYR A 79 8.32 -4.57 5.86
N LEU A 80 8.24 -5.52 4.93
CA LEU A 80 7.62 -6.84 5.14
C LEU A 80 8.66 -7.95 5.31
N LEU A 81 9.95 -7.63 5.38
CA LEU A 81 11.00 -8.64 5.49
C LEU A 81 11.62 -8.61 6.89
N ASN A 82 11.96 -9.78 7.41
CA ASN A 82 12.78 -9.89 8.62
C ASN A 82 14.27 -9.65 8.31
N ASP A 83 15.12 -9.67 9.33
CA ASP A 83 16.57 -9.45 9.18
C ASP A 83 17.29 -10.49 8.30
N LYS A 84 16.61 -11.60 7.98
CA LYS A 84 17.11 -12.66 7.08
C LYS A 84 16.59 -12.49 5.64
N GLY A 85 15.80 -11.45 5.36
CA GLY A 85 15.16 -11.22 4.07
C GLY A 85 13.93 -12.10 3.81
N GLU A 86 13.40 -12.78 4.83
CA GLU A 86 12.21 -13.63 4.69
C GLU A 86 10.94 -12.81 4.96
N LEU A 87 9.85 -13.15 4.27
CA LEU A 87 8.57 -12.48 4.46
C LEU A 87 8.05 -12.67 5.89
N LEU A 88 7.65 -11.56 6.52
CA LEU A 88 6.97 -11.57 7.81
C LEU A 88 5.63 -12.32 7.69
N LYS A 89 5.38 -13.22 8.63
CA LYS A 89 4.05 -13.82 8.84
C LYS A 89 3.11 -12.79 9.46
N ASP A 90 1.81 -13.07 9.43
CA ASP A 90 0.79 -12.15 9.92
C ASP A 90 0.96 -11.80 11.40
N GLU A 91 1.44 -12.75 12.23
CA GLU A 91 1.71 -12.53 13.65
C GLU A 91 2.91 -11.60 13.90
N GLY A 92 3.75 -11.38 12.89
CA GLY A 92 4.88 -10.45 12.93
C GLY A 92 4.51 -9.01 12.57
N ARG A 93 3.22 -8.75 12.31
CA ARG A 93 2.71 -7.46 11.81
C ARG A 93 1.72 -6.86 12.82
N PRO A 94 1.59 -5.51 12.86
CA PRO A 94 0.55 -4.87 13.67
C PRO A 94 -0.85 -5.35 13.27
N GLU A 95 -1.72 -5.60 14.24
CA GLU A 95 -3.07 -6.09 13.99
C GLU A 95 -4.12 -4.99 14.26
N ILE A 96 -4.88 -4.62 13.22
CA ILE A 96 -6.11 -3.85 13.40
C ILE A 96 -7.24 -4.84 13.75
N ARG A 97 -7.59 -4.93 15.03
CA ARG A 97 -8.69 -5.81 15.50
C ARG A 97 -10.03 -5.33 14.94
N SER A 98 -10.35 -4.06 15.17
CA SER A 98 -11.63 -3.48 14.76
C SER A 98 -11.54 -2.00 14.41
N VAL A 99 -12.53 -1.55 13.64
CA VAL A 99 -12.80 -0.13 13.37
C VAL A 99 -14.25 0.14 13.78
N SER A 100 -14.53 1.30 14.36
CA SER A 100 -15.89 1.62 14.82
C SER A 100 -16.87 1.89 13.67
N ALA A 101 -16.36 2.22 12.49
CA ALA A 101 -17.15 2.46 11.28
C ALA A 101 -16.31 2.17 10.02
N GLU A 102 -16.96 1.59 9.01
CA GLU A 102 -16.36 1.33 7.69
C GLU A 102 -16.86 2.32 6.62
N SER A 103 -17.94 3.04 6.92
CA SER A 103 -18.45 4.15 6.10
C SER A 103 -18.30 5.44 6.88
N LEU A 104 -17.50 6.36 6.35
CA LEU A 104 -17.08 7.59 7.00
C LEU A 104 -17.42 8.78 6.12
N THR A 105 -17.47 9.97 6.71
CA THR A 105 -17.59 11.24 5.99
C THR A 105 -16.37 12.14 6.26
N ALA A 106 -16.16 13.15 5.42
CA ALA A 106 -15.07 14.10 5.63
C ALA A 106 -15.24 14.83 6.98
N GLY A 107 -14.17 14.89 7.78
CA GLY A 107 -14.19 15.47 9.12
C GLY A 107 -14.66 14.52 10.23
N GLU A 108 -15.20 13.35 9.88
CA GLU A 108 -15.65 12.36 10.86
C GLU A 108 -14.49 11.79 11.68
N THR A 109 -14.76 11.51 12.95
CA THR A 109 -13.84 10.82 13.85
C THR A 109 -14.32 9.40 14.07
N PHE A 110 -13.40 8.44 14.01
CA PHE A 110 -13.69 7.02 14.21
C PHE A 110 -12.61 6.38 15.07
N MET A 111 -12.97 5.28 15.73
CA MET A 111 -12.07 4.56 16.63
C MET A 111 -11.47 3.36 15.90
N VAL A 112 -10.21 3.07 16.21
CA VAL A 112 -9.48 1.90 15.72
C VAL A 112 -8.86 1.18 16.91
N THR A 113 -9.19 -0.09 17.07
CA THR A 113 -8.60 -0.94 18.12
C THR A 113 -7.44 -1.72 17.52
N MET A 114 -6.26 -1.52 18.10
CA MET A 114 -5.02 -2.22 17.75
C MET A 114 -4.71 -3.30 18.80
N GLY A 115 -4.24 -4.46 18.35
CA GLY A 115 -3.66 -5.47 19.23
C GLY A 115 -2.26 -5.08 19.71
N GLY A 116 -1.95 -5.42 20.96
CA GLY A 116 -0.68 -5.12 21.61
C GLY A 116 -0.59 -3.70 22.18
N PRO A 117 0.44 -3.42 23.02
CA PRO A 117 0.62 -2.12 23.65
C PRO A 117 1.40 -1.09 22.82
N GLU A 118 1.86 -1.49 21.63
CA GLU A 118 2.78 -0.75 20.77
C GLU A 118 2.25 0.64 20.37
N THR A 119 3.16 1.52 19.96
CA THR A 119 2.78 2.79 19.33
C THR A 119 2.52 2.59 17.85
N HIS A 120 1.58 3.35 17.30
CA HIS A 120 1.12 3.20 15.94
C HIS A 120 0.98 4.54 15.23
N THR A 121 1.32 4.55 13.94
CA THR A 121 0.92 5.59 13.00
C THR A 121 -0.08 5.03 12.01
N PHE A 122 -0.85 5.91 11.34
CA PHE A 122 -1.95 5.48 10.48
C PHE A 122 -1.95 6.24 9.16
N ALA A 123 -2.34 5.57 8.09
CA ALA A 123 -2.54 6.19 6.79
C ALA A 123 -3.69 5.54 6.02
N LEU A 124 -4.44 6.37 5.29
CA LEU A 124 -5.38 5.92 4.26
C LEU A 124 -4.67 5.93 2.90
N CYS A 125 -4.73 4.81 2.20
CA CYS A 125 -4.27 4.68 0.82
C CYS A 125 -5.48 4.38 -0.06
N ARG A 126 -5.82 5.28 -0.98
CA ARG A 126 -7.01 5.11 -1.83
C ARG A 126 -6.83 3.91 -2.75
N LEU A 127 -7.85 3.06 -2.84
CA LEU A 127 -7.88 1.99 -3.85
C LEU A 127 -7.85 2.64 -5.23
N SER A 128 -7.12 2.01 -6.14
CA SER A 128 -6.80 2.58 -7.44
C SER A 128 -6.96 1.59 -8.55
N ALA A 129 -7.15 2.12 -9.75
CA ALA A 129 -7.00 1.41 -11.01
C ALA A 129 -5.86 2.07 -11.80
N ALA A 130 -5.13 1.25 -12.56
CA ALA A 130 -4.01 1.73 -13.36
C ALA A 130 -4.04 1.12 -14.76
N THR A 131 -3.72 1.92 -15.77
CA THR A 131 -3.46 1.46 -17.13
C THR A 131 -2.54 2.45 -17.83
N HIS A 132 -1.68 1.98 -18.73
CA HIS A 132 -0.79 2.84 -19.54
C HIS A 132 0.01 3.85 -18.69
N SER A 133 0.52 3.40 -17.53
CA SER A 133 1.25 4.22 -16.55
C SER A 133 0.43 5.35 -15.90
N ILE A 134 -0.89 5.37 -16.10
CA ILE A 134 -1.80 6.35 -15.51
C ILE A 134 -2.58 5.71 -14.37
N ASP A 135 -2.51 6.35 -13.20
CA ASP A 135 -3.31 6.04 -12.01
C ASP A 135 -3.71 7.37 -11.36
N ASN A 136 -4.96 7.76 -11.58
CA ASN A 136 -5.50 9.04 -11.09
C ASN A 136 -6.18 8.89 -9.72
N ASP A 137 -6.27 7.67 -9.21
CA ASP A 137 -7.00 7.34 -7.99
C ASP A 137 -6.06 7.31 -6.78
N LYS A 138 -4.87 6.74 -6.95
CA LYS A 138 -3.92 6.46 -5.86
C LYS A 138 -3.49 7.75 -5.17
N ARG A 139 -3.69 7.78 -3.86
CA ARG A 139 -3.22 8.84 -2.96
C ARG A 139 -3.03 8.29 -1.56
N ARG A 140 -2.12 8.91 -0.80
CA ARG A 140 -1.87 8.59 0.62
C ARG A 140 -2.25 9.78 1.49
N ILE A 141 -2.97 9.51 2.56
CA ILE A 141 -3.38 10.50 3.57
C ILE A 141 -2.88 10.00 4.93
N PRO A 142 -1.83 10.60 5.51
CA PRO A 142 -1.47 10.33 6.89
C PRO A 142 -2.57 10.85 7.83
N LEU A 143 -2.92 10.05 8.84
CA LEU A 143 -3.94 10.40 9.82
C LEU A 143 -3.30 10.83 11.14
N ARG A 144 -3.90 11.82 11.79
CA ARG A 144 -3.58 12.14 13.18
C ARG A 144 -4.29 11.15 14.07
N ALA A 145 -3.54 10.57 15.00
CA ALA A 145 -4.03 9.60 15.96
C ALA A 145 -3.87 10.11 17.39
N GLN A 146 -4.89 9.86 18.21
CA GLN A 146 -4.84 10.11 19.64
C GLN A 146 -5.25 8.84 20.38
N VAL A 147 -4.50 8.46 21.41
CA VAL A 147 -4.89 7.32 22.25
C VAL A 147 -6.16 7.69 23.00
N ALA A 148 -7.22 6.92 22.78
CA ALA A 148 -8.53 7.08 23.42
C ALA A 148 -8.70 6.14 24.62
N GLY A 149 -7.95 5.02 24.65
CA GLY A 149 -8.01 4.06 25.75
C GLY A 149 -7.01 2.92 25.57
N ARG A 150 -6.83 2.15 26.64
CA ARG A 150 -6.05 0.91 26.67
C ARG A 150 -6.82 -0.12 27.48
N GLY A 151 -6.64 -1.40 27.18
CA GLY A 151 -7.29 -2.47 27.92
C GLY A 151 -6.63 -3.81 27.69
N PHE A 152 -7.25 -4.85 28.25
CA PHE A 152 -6.86 -6.23 28.13
C PHE A 152 -8.13 -7.07 27.94
N ASP A 153 -8.13 -7.96 26.97
CA ASP A 153 -9.20 -8.93 26.69
C ASP A 153 -8.63 -10.34 26.47
N GLU A 154 -9.45 -11.27 25.99
CA GLU A 154 -9.03 -12.66 25.72
C GLU A 154 -7.94 -12.77 24.66
N ASP A 155 -7.85 -11.80 23.76
CA ASP A 155 -6.82 -11.71 22.71
C ASP A 155 -5.56 -10.95 23.22
N GLY A 156 -5.56 -10.49 24.46
CA GLY A 156 -4.44 -9.82 25.14
C GLY A 156 -4.58 -8.31 25.25
N GLU A 157 -3.47 -7.61 25.44
CA GLU A 157 -3.45 -6.15 25.53
C GLU A 157 -3.90 -5.48 24.23
N TYR A 158 -4.60 -4.36 24.33
CA TYR A 158 -5.01 -3.54 23.18
C TYR A 158 -4.96 -2.05 23.47
N VAL A 159 -4.90 -1.26 22.38
CA VAL A 159 -4.96 0.21 22.41
C VAL A 159 -6.04 0.69 21.45
N VAL A 160 -6.87 1.62 21.90
CA VAL A 160 -7.88 2.28 21.06
C VAL A 160 -7.36 3.65 20.64
N PHE A 161 -7.36 3.91 19.34
CA PHE A 161 -6.98 5.19 18.75
C PHE A 161 -8.21 5.90 18.17
N SER A 162 -8.34 7.19 18.49
CA SER A 162 -9.25 8.12 17.83
C SER A 162 -8.55 8.73 16.61
N LEU A 163 -9.11 8.49 15.42
CA LEU A 163 -8.62 8.99 14.15
C LEU A 163 -9.64 9.93 13.52
N LYS A 164 -9.18 11.02 12.90
CA LYS A 164 -10.04 11.98 12.20
C LYS A 164 -9.77 11.96 10.69
N VAL A 165 -10.82 11.76 9.89
CA VAL A 165 -10.77 11.94 8.43
C VAL A 165 -10.56 13.43 8.13
N PRO A 166 -9.65 13.82 7.22
CA PRO A 166 -9.48 15.23 6.88
C PRO A 166 -10.78 15.90 6.45
N ASP A 167 -11.00 17.13 6.93
CA ASP A 167 -12.22 17.90 6.65
C ASP A 167 -12.34 18.29 5.16
N LYS A 168 -11.20 18.48 4.48
CA LYS A 168 -11.15 18.90 3.08
C LYS A 168 -11.37 17.72 2.14
N ARG A 169 -12.51 17.70 1.45
CA ARG A 169 -12.84 16.69 0.42
C ARG A 169 -11.80 16.59 -0.72
N ALA A 170 -11.12 17.69 -1.05
CA ALA A 170 -10.03 17.65 -2.04
C ALA A 170 -8.84 16.77 -1.60
N VAL A 171 -8.64 16.63 -0.29
CA VAL A 171 -7.65 15.72 0.30
C VAL A 171 -8.26 14.32 0.40
N ALA A 172 -9.35 14.21 1.17
CA ALA A 172 -10.10 12.98 1.40
C ALA A 172 -11.23 12.83 0.37
N LEU A 173 -10.87 12.47 -0.87
CA LEU A 173 -11.85 12.24 -1.92
C LEU A 173 -12.79 11.10 -1.54
N PRO A 174 -14.08 11.18 -1.92
CA PRO A 174 -14.98 10.04 -1.80
C PRO A 174 -14.44 8.79 -2.52
N GLY A 175 -14.74 7.63 -1.95
CA GLY A 175 -14.31 6.34 -2.45
C GLY A 175 -13.69 5.47 -1.35
N THR A 176 -13.13 4.36 -1.79
CA THR A 176 -12.65 3.30 -0.90
C THR A 176 -11.14 3.45 -0.65
N TYR A 177 -10.74 3.18 0.59
CA TYR A 177 -9.36 3.28 1.07
C TYR A 177 -8.97 2.02 1.83
N PHE A 178 -7.69 1.69 1.73
CA PHE A 178 -7.00 0.84 2.68
C PHE A 178 -6.55 1.69 3.87
N LEU A 179 -7.03 1.35 5.06
CA LEU A 179 -6.51 1.85 6.32
C LEU A 179 -5.38 0.93 6.79
N PHE A 180 -4.16 1.46 6.79
CA PHE A 180 -2.99 0.80 7.34
C PHE A 180 -2.62 1.41 8.70
N SER A 181 -2.20 0.56 9.63
CA SER A 181 -1.43 0.94 10.81
C SER A 181 0.03 0.54 10.59
N MET A 182 0.99 1.33 11.07
CA MET A 182 2.41 1.00 11.06
C MET A 182 2.96 1.12 12.48
N ASN A 183 3.74 0.11 12.93
CA ASN A 183 4.47 0.19 14.20
C ASN A 183 5.76 1.03 14.07
N GLU A 184 6.53 1.09 15.16
CA GLU A 184 7.79 1.87 15.25
C GLU A 184 8.86 1.43 14.24
N ARG A 185 8.83 0.18 13.79
CA ARG A 185 9.74 -0.33 12.74
C ARG A 185 9.25 -0.02 11.33
N GLY A 186 8.08 0.60 11.18
CA GLY A 186 7.45 0.88 9.90
C GLY A 186 6.75 -0.33 9.26
N VAL A 187 6.63 -1.46 9.97
CA VAL A 187 5.93 -2.65 9.47
C VAL A 187 4.43 -2.34 9.42
N PRO A 188 3.78 -2.44 8.25
CA PRO A 188 2.36 -2.17 8.13
C PRO A 188 1.51 -3.39 8.52
N SER A 189 0.32 -3.13 9.07
CA SER A 189 -0.75 -4.12 9.23
C SER A 189 -1.23 -4.64 7.88
N ILE A 190 -2.01 -5.73 7.87
CA ILE A 190 -2.98 -5.94 6.78
C ILE A 190 -4.02 -4.82 6.89
N ALA A 191 -4.38 -4.21 5.76
CA ALA A 191 -5.32 -3.10 5.79
C ALA A 191 -6.75 -3.53 6.13
N LYS A 192 -7.48 -2.66 6.85
CA LYS A 192 -8.94 -2.65 6.86
C LYS A 192 -9.44 -1.79 5.70
N VAL A 193 -10.59 -2.15 5.13
CA VAL A 193 -11.19 -1.39 4.03
C VAL A 193 -12.22 -0.43 4.63
N VAL A 194 -12.09 0.85 4.30
CA VAL A 194 -13.05 1.89 4.71
C VAL A 194 -13.43 2.73 3.51
N SER A 195 -14.64 3.29 3.51
CA SER A 195 -15.14 4.15 2.44
C SER A 195 -15.47 5.53 2.97
N ILE A 196 -15.00 6.55 2.26
CA ILE A 196 -15.38 7.93 2.50
C ILE A 196 -16.54 8.25 1.57
N LEU A 197 -17.70 8.55 2.15
CA LEU A 197 -18.92 8.87 1.43
C LEU A 197 -19.01 10.37 1.14
N VAL A 198 -19.86 10.71 0.18
CA VAL A 198 -20.29 12.09 -0.03
C VAL A 198 -21.20 12.45 1.13
N SER A 199 -20.82 13.45 1.93
CA SER A 199 -21.72 14.03 2.94
C SER A 199 -22.73 14.99 2.33
#